data_AF-A0A4Z0N2K3-F1
#
_entry.id   AF-A0A4Z0N2K3-F1
#
_cell.length_a   1.000
_cell.length_b   1.000
_cell.length_c   1.000
_cell.angle_alpha   90.00
_cell.angle_beta   90.00
_cell.angle_gamma   90.00
#
_symmetry.space_group_name_H-M   'P 1'
#
loop_
_entity.id
_entity.type
_entity.pdbx_description
1 polymer ?
#
loop_
_entity_poly.entity_id
_entity_poly.type
_entity_poly.pdbx_seq_one_letter_code
_entity_poly.pdbx_strand_id
1 'polypeptide(L)'
;MWRTSAVVAIAVALSALFGAPAPAKADEPVPAAGGPCPADFDNVMTQLPGGRDYLVCLAGPGGAAVWAPVETPFPPNSRWLSYGPAITLHGQGFRNPNLRSGQWTATPLGPDTVCGAEQVAVVAAGVLAPPEVSQGQPGQPLAFGVLPKLFTVVLSGNCLWSEDQPPLLGW
;
A
#
# COMPACT_ATOMS: atom_id res chain seq x y z
N MET A 1 74.34 -44.51 -2.23
CA MET A 1 73.85 -43.84 -1.00
C MET A 1 73.69 -42.36 -1.35
N TRP A 2 72.50 -41.85 -1.64
CA TRP A 2 71.54 -41.32 -0.67
C TRP A 2 70.13 -41.31 -1.32
N ARG A 3 69.10 -41.76 -0.57
CA ARG A 3 67.67 -41.72 -0.91
C ARG A 3 67.06 -40.44 -0.38
N THR A 4 66.19 -39.73 -1.10
CA THR A 4 65.08 -39.00 -0.45
C THR A 4 63.95 -38.72 -1.42
N SER A 5 62.75 -39.10 -0.97
CA SER A 5 61.48 -39.05 -1.66
C SER A 5 60.69 -37.77 -1.37
N ALA A 6 59.79 -37.45 -2.31
CA ALA A 6 58.45 -36.82 -2.17
C ALA A 6 58.32 -35.40 -1.56
N VAL A 7 57.44 -34.58 -2.16
CA VAL A 7 56.11 -34.23 -1.61
C VAL A 7 55.28 -33.55 -2.72
N VAL A 8 54.03 -33.99 -2.87
CA VAL A 8 52.96 -33.39 -3.69
C VAL A 8 52.34 -32.22 -2.90
N ALA A 9 52.15 -31.06 -3.52
CA ALA A 9 51.36 -29.97 -2.96
C ALA A 9 50.11 -29.73 -3.83
N ILE A 10 48.96 -30.21 -3.34
CA ILE A 10 47.63 -29.87 -3.86
C ILE A 10 47.21 -28.58 -3.15
N ALA A 11 47.06 -27.49 -3.90
CA ALA A 11 46.48 -26.25 -3.38
C ALA A 11 44.95 -26.30 -3.51
N VAL A 12 44.25 -26.51 -2.40
CA VAL A 12 42.79 -26.37 -2.31
C VAL A 12 42.47 -24.89 -2.07
N ALA A 13 41.89 -24.21 -3.05
CA ALA A 13 41.38 -22.86 -2.89
C ALA A 13 40.03 -22.91 -2.16
N LEU A 14 40.02 -22.53 -0.88
CA LEU A 14 38.80 -22.29 -0.11
C LEU A 14 38.28 -20.87 -0.39
N SER A 15 37.29 -20.77 -1.27
CA SER A 15 36.53 -19.53 -1.52
C SER A 15 35.59 -19.27 -0.35
N ALA A 16 35.98 -18.40 0.59
CA ALA A 16 35.11 -17.92 1.65
C ALA A 16 33.96 -17.06 1.05
N LEU A 17 32.76 -17.63 1.02
CA LEU A 17 31.52 -16.91 0.75
C LEU A 17 31.19 -16.03 1.98
N PHE A 18 31.67 -14.79 1.95
CA PHE A 18 31.22 -13.77 2.88
C PHE A 18 29.79 -13.37 2.50
N GLY A 19 28.80 -13.86 3.24
CA GLY A 19 27.43 -13.37 3.18
C GLY A 19 27.41 -11.92 3.67
N ALA A 20 27.16 -10.97 2.76
CA ALA A 20 26.95 -9.58 3.14
C ALA A 20 25.68 -9.47 4.00
N PRO A 21 25.68 -8.71 5.10
CA PRO A 21 24.46 -8.44 5.85
C PRO A 21 23.48 -7.68 4.96
N ALA A 22 22.25 -8.19 4.88
CA ALA A 22 21.17 -7.47 4.21
C ALA A 22 20.97 -6.10 4.88
N PRO A 23 20.78 -5.00 4.12
CA PRO A 23 20.51 -3.70 4.72
C PRO A 23 19.23 -3.79 5.54
N ALA A 24 19.32 -3.41 6.82
CA ALA A 24 18.14 -3.26 7.66
C ALA A 24 17.22 -2.20 7.04
N LYS A 25 16.00 -2.58 6.67
CA LYS A 25 14.95 -1.64 6.28
C LYS A 25 14.56 -0.85 7.53
N ALA A 26 14.75 0.48 7.49
CA ALA A 26 14.14 1.35 8.49
C ALA A 26 12.61 1.24 8.35
N ASP A 27 11.89 1.25 9.48
CA ASP A 27 10.43 1.34 9.47
C ASP A 27 10.00 2.58 8.68
N GLU A 28 9.01 2.42 7.80
CA GLU A 28 8.46 3.55 7.06
C GLU A 28 7.79 4.52 8.04
N PRO A 29 8.06 5.83 7.94
CA PRO A 29 7.47 6.80 8.84
C PRO A 29 5.94 6.81 8.69
N VAL A 30 5.24 6.71 9.82
CA VAL A 30 3.79 6.77 9.89
C VAL A 30 3.29 8.12 9.35
N PRO A 31 2.28 8.15 8.46
CA PRO A 31 1.69 9.40 7.98
C PRO A 31 1.22 10.31 9.12
N ALA A 32 1.70 11.55 9.12
CA ALA A 32 1.35 12.57 10.11
C ALA A 32 1.32 13.94 9.43
N ALA A 33 0.40 14.81 9.83
CA ALA A 33 0.27 16.15 9.25
C ALA A 33 1.58 16.95 9.37
N GLY A 34 2.01 17.56 8.26
CA GLY A 34 3.28 18.28 8.14
C GLY A 34 4.51 17.38 8.02
N GLY A 35 4.37 16.06 8.19
CA GLY A 35 5.43 15.09 7.98
C GLY A 35 5.73 14.86 6.50
N PRO A 36 6.94 14.37 6.17
CA PRO A 36 7.30 14.06 4.79
C PRO A 36 6.50 12.86 4.27
N CYS A 37 6.27 12.83 2.96
CA CYS A 37 5.75 11.66 2.25
C CYS A 37 6.62 11.33 1.02
N PRO A 38 6.62 10.07 0.54
CA PRO A 38 7.32 9.70 -0.68
C PRO A 38 6.88 10.54 -1.89
N ALA A 39 7.81 10.89 -2.77
CA ALA A 39 7.51 11.75 -3.91
C ALA A 39 6.57 11.10 -4.94
N ASP A 40 6.57 9.77 -5.03
CA ASP A 40 5.66 8.98 -5.86
C ASP A 40 4.24 8.86 -5.26
N PHE A 41 4.04 9.37 -4.04
CA PHE A 41 2.75 9.40 -3.36
C PHE A 41 1.94 10.67 -3.69
N ASP A 42 2.24 11.36 -4.79
CA ASP A 42 1.46 12.51 -5.24
C ASP A 42 -0.05 12.22 -5.29
N ASN A 43 -0.84 13.02 -4.59
CA ASN A 43 -2.28 12.89 -4.42
C ASN A 43 -2.76 11.54 -3.83
N VAL A 44 -1.86 10.79 -3.16
CA VAL A 44 -2.25 9.63 -2.34
C VAL A 44 -2.89 10.14 -1.07
N MET A 45 -4.08 9.62 -0.75
CA MET A 45 -4.76 9.90 0.51
C MET A 45 -4.61 8.75 1.50
N THR A 46 -4.74 9.06 2.78
CA THR A 46 -4.85 8.04 3.82
C THR A 46 -5.80 8.48 4.92
N GLN A 47 -6.33 7.52 5.66
CA GLN A 47 -7.15 7.75 6.83
C GLN A 47 -6.31 7.54 8.08
N LEU A 48 -6.39 8.47 9.03
CA LEU A 48 -5.74 8.35 10.32
C LEU A 48 -6.55 7.45 11.27
N PRO A 49 -5.90 6.90 12.32
CA PRO A 49 -6.61 6.11 13.32
C PRO A 49 -7.77 6.90 13.91
N GLY A 50 -8.92 6.24 14.12
CA GLY A 50 -10.17 6.88 14.55
C GLY A 50 -11.13 7.23 13.41
N GLY A 51 -10.69 7.13 12.16
CA GLY A 51 -11.58 7.04 10.98
C GLY A 51 -12.20 8.35 10.49
N ARG A 52 -11.85 9.49 11.10
CA ARG A 52 -12.46 10.80 10.80
C ARG A 52 -11.53 11.77 10.10
N ASP A 53 -10.24 11.63 10.35
CA ASP A 53 -9.22 12.53 9.82
C ASP A 53 -8.49 11.88 8.65
N TYR A 54 -8.22 12.69 7.63
CA TYR A 54 -7.60 12.27 6.38
C TYR A 54 -6.40 13.14 6.08
N LEU A 55 -5.38 12.52 5.50
CA LEU A 55 -4.21 13.21 4.95
C LEU A 55 -4.11 12.97 3.46
N VAL A 56 -3.52 13.93 2.74
CA VAL A 56 -3.13 13.82 1.34
C VAL A 56 -1.66 14.18 1.20
N CYS A 57 -0.91 13.42 0.41
CA CYS A 57 0.47 13.74 0.11
C CYS A 57 0.51 14.73 -1.07
N LEU A 58 1.08 15.91 -0.83
CA LEU A 58 1.15 17.01 -1.80
C LEU A 58 2.58 17.52 -1.90
N ALA A 59 2.92 18.14 -3.04
CA ALA A 59 4.15 18.90 -3.17
C ALA A 59 4.22 20.01 -2.10
N GLY A 60 5.25 19.96 -1.25
CA GLY A 60 5.49 20.93 -0.19
C GLY A 60 6.51 22.01 -0.59
N PRO A 61 6.74 22.97 0.33
CA PRO A 61 7.75 24.01 0.13
C PRO A 61 9.14 23.41 -0.11
N GLY A 62 9.87 23.94 -1.09
CA GLY A 62 11.22 23.46 -1.41
C GLY A 62 11.25 22.15 -2.21
N GLY A 63 10.11 21.68 -2.72
CA GLY A 63 10.01 20.52 -3.63
C GLY A 63 9.91 19.16 -2.94
N ALA A 64 9.95 19.11 -1.60
CA ALA A 64 9.71 17.89 -0.84
C ALA A 64 8.20 17.68 -0.64
N ALA A 65 7.69 16.48 -0.88
CA ALA A 65 6.29 16.16 -0.66
C ALA A 65 5.98 16.01 0.84
N VAL A 66 4.82 16.53 1.27
CA VAL A 66 4.37 16.52 2.67
C VAL A 66 2.94 16.06 2.79
N TRP A 67 2.64 15.38 3.90
CA TRP A 67 1.27 15.04 4.28
C TRP A 67 0.53 16.28 4.77
N ALA A 68 -0.55 16.66 4.08
CA ALA A 68 -1.42 17.76 4.45
C ALA A 68 -2.79 17.24 4.92
N PRO A 69 -3.44 17.88 5.92
CA PRO A 69 -4.80 17.54 6.31
C PRO A 69 -5.81 17.81 5.19
N VAL A 70 -6.86 17.00 5.12
CA VAL A 70 -7.94 17.14 4.14
C VAL A 70 -9.25 17.44 4.85
N GLU A 71 -9.96 18.46 4.37
CA GLU A 71 -11.29 18.81 4.86
C GLU A 71 -12.36 17.88 4.27
N THR A 72 -13.28 17.41 5.12
CA THR A 72 -14.42 16.60 4.68
C THR A 72 -15.68 17.47 4.48
N PRO A 73 -16.52 17.20 3.46
CA PRO A 73 -16.37 16.16 2.45
C PRO A 73 -15.38 16.57 1.34
N PHE A 74 -14.73 15.58 0.74
CA PHE A 74 -13.85 15.73 -0.43
C PHE A 74 -14.38 14.88 -1.61
N PRO A 75 -14.02 15.21 -2.86
CA PRO A 75 -14.36 14.37 -4.00
C PRO A 75 -13.70 12.98 -3.89
N PRO A 76 -14.28 11.92 -4.46
CA PRO A 76 -13.69 10.58 -4.37
C PRO A 76 -12.28 10.55 -4.95
N ASN A 77 -11.33 10.06 -4.16
CA ASN A 77 -9.93 9.98 -4.56
C ASN A 77 -9.63 8.64 -5.25
N SER A 78 -8.69 8.67 -6.18
CA SER A 78 -8.27 7.50 -6.98
C SER A 78 -7.06 6.78 -6.39
N ARG A 79 -6.43 7.31 -5.32
CA ARG A 79 -5.24 6.71 -4.71
C ARG A 79 -5.31 6.72 -3.19
N TRP A 80 -5.09 5.58 -2.56
CA TRP A 80 -5.15 5.42 -1.11
C TRP A 80 -3.94 4.67 -0.57
N LEU A 81 -3.54 4.98 0.65
CA LEU A 81 -2.50 4.27 1.39
C LEU A 81 -3.10 3.66 2.65
N SER A 82 -2.99 2.35 2.80
CA SER A 82 -3.05 1.68 4.12
C SER A 82 -1.60 1.40 4.54
N TYR A 83 -1.22 1.67 5.79
CA TYR A 83 0.19 1.73 6.22
C TYR A 83 0.48 0.88 7.47
N GLY A 84 -0.23 -0.24 7.61
CA GLY A 84 -0.18 -1.10 8.80
C GLY A 84 -1.55 -1.16 9.48
N PRO A 85 -2.07 -0.05 10.02
CA PRO A 85 -3.48 0.05 10.36
C PRO A 85 -4.33 -0.10 9.09
N ALA A 86 -5.42 -0.85 9.20
CA ALA A 86 -6.42 -0.88 8.15
C ALA A 86 -7.16 0.47 8.10
N ILE A 87 -7.49 0.92 6.90
CA ILE A 87 -8.33 2.11 6.68
C ILE A 87 -9.73 1.68 6.26
N THR A 88 -10.74 2.43 6.66
CA THR A 88 -12.14 2.17 6.28
C THR A 88 -12.65 3.30 5.41
N LEU A 89 -13.03 2.98 4.18
CA LEU A 89 -13.48 3.96 3.20
C LEU A 89 -14.93 3.70 2.79
N HIS A 90 -15.63 4.77 2.46
CA HIS A 90 -17.02 4.71 1.99
C HIS A 90 -17.09 4.79 0.46
N GLY A 91 -18.01 4.02 -0.12
CA GLY A 91 -18.31 4.05 -1.55
C GLY A 91 -19.70 4.63 -1.85
N GLN A 92 -20.17 4.44 -3.08
CA GLN A 92 -21.37 5.11 -3.61
C GLN A 92 -22.70 4.64 -2.99
N GLY A 93 -22.68 3.71 -2.03
CA GLY A 93 -23.80 3.43 -1.14
C GLY A 93 -24.03 4.54 -0.10
N PHE A 94 -23.05 5.44 0.09
CA PHE A 94 -23.13 6.64 0.91
C PHE A 94 -23.09 7.93 0.07
N ARG A 95 -23.63 9.02 0.65
CA ARG A 95 -23.36 10.37 0.16
C ARG A 95 -21.90 10.72 0.42
N ASN A 96 -21.29 11.49 -0.48
CA ASN A 96 -19.88 11.91 -0.41
C ASN A 96 -18.91 10.72 -0.26
N PRO A 97 -18.87 9.80 -1.26
CA PRO A 97 -18.00 8.64 -1.18
C PRO A 97 -16.52 9.03 -1.16
N ASN A 98 -15.70 8.25 -0.46
CA ASN A 98 -14.25 8.43 -0.46
C ASN A 98 -13.61 7.92 -1.75
N LEU A 99 -14.21 6.89 -2.38
CA LEU A 99 -13.70 6.26 -3.59
C LEU A 99 -14.84 5.83 -4.54
N ARG A 100 -14.49 5.57 -5.79
CA ARG A 100 -15.43 5.11 -6.82
C ARG A 100 -15.41 3.58 -6.95
N SER A 101 -16.57 2.99 -7.26
CA SER A 101 -16.64 1.62 -7.77
C SER A 101 -15.87 1.49 -9.08
N GLY A 102 -15.26 0.33 -9.33
CA GLY A 102 -14.46 0.10 -10.52
C GLY A 102 -13.37 -0.94 -10.28
N GLN A 103 -12.46 -1.10 -11.23
CA GLN A 103 -11.27 -1.93 -11.04
C GLN A 103 -10.19 -1.15 -10.30
N TRP A 104 -9.59 -1.80 -9.32
CA TRP A 104 -8.55 -1.26 -8.46
C TRP A 104 -7.42 -2.27 -8.30
N THR A 105 -6.21 -1.73 -8.19
CA THR A 105 -5.00 -2.49 -7.90
C THR A 105 -4.42 -2.07 -6.55
N ALA A 106 -4.13 -3.04 -5.69
CA ALA A 106 -3.37 -2.87 -4.46
C ALA A 106 -1.93 -3.33 -4.69
N THR A 107 -0.97 -2.42 -4.57
CA THR A 107 0.46 -2.70 -4.68
C THR A 107 1.07 -2.79 -3.28
N PRO A 108 1.61 -3.94 -2.86
CA PRO A 108 2.28 -4.06 -1.56
C PRO A 108 3.57 -3.25 -1.53
N LEU A 109 3.82 -2.52 -0.44
CA LEU A 109 5.04 -1.72 -0.25
C LEU A 109 6.21 -2.51 0.35
N GLY A 110 5.96 -3.76 0.74
CA GLY A 110 6.99 -4.67 1.26
C GLY A 110 6.87 -6.07 0.64
N PRO A 111 7.98 -6.83 0.54
CA PRO A 111 8.02 -8.14 -0.09
C PRO A 111 7.18 -9.21 0.64
N ASP A 112 6.93 -9.02 1.94
CA ASP A 112 6.11 -9.93 2.75
C ASP A 112 4.69 -9.37 3.00
N THR A 113 4.38 -8.19 2.46
CA THR A 113 3.10 -7.53 2.70
C THR A 113 1.99 -8.26 1.95
N VAL A 114 0.91 -8.56 2.65
CA VAL A 114 -0.33 -9.09 2.09
C VAL A 114 -1.38 -7.97 2.08
N CYS A 115 -1.84 -7.57 0.89
CA CYS A 115 -2.95 -6.63 0.76
C CYS A 115 -4.29 -7.36 0.89
N GLY A 116 -5.25 -6.78 1.60
CA GLY A 116 -6.59 -7.33 1.75
C GLY A 116 -7.68 -6.26 1.71
N ALA A 117 -8.78 -6.58 1.05
CA ALA A 117 -9.96 -5.73 0.94
C ALA A 117 -11.21 -6.49 1.38
N GLU A 118 -11.93 -5.98 2.37
CA GLU A 118 -13.23 -6.50 2.82
C GLU A 118 -14.32 -5.48 2.51
N GLN A 119 -15.28 -5.85 1.68
CA GLN A 119 -16.29 -4.96 1.13
C GLN A 119 -17.68 -5.32 1.62
N VAL A 120 -18.49 -4.31 1.92
CA VAL A 120 -19.93 -4.48 2.21
C VAL A 120 -20.69 -3.52 1.32
N ALA A 121 -21.68 -4.03 0.58
CA ALA A 121 -22.51 -3.24 -0.34
C ALA A 121 -23.96 -3.14 0.14
N VAL A 122 -24.65 -2.07 -0.27
CA VAL A 122 -26.09 -1.89 -0.05
C VAL A 122 -26.87 -2.61 -1.15
N VAL A 123 -27.71 -3.58 -0.77
CA VAL A 123 -28.54 -4.35 -1.72
C VAL A 123 -29.97 -3.83 -1.80
N ALA A 124 -30.50 -3.29 -0.71
CA ALA A 124 -31.80 -2.63 -0.65
C ALA A 124 -31.78 -1.55 0.44
N ALA A 125 -32.85 -0.75 0.55
CA ALA A 125 -32.95 0.29 1.56
C ALA A 125 -32.78 -0.30 2.97
N GLY A 126 -31.69 0.09 3.64
CA GLY A 126 -31.35 -0.40 4.98
C GLY A 126 -30.83 -1.84 5.05
N VAL A 127 -30.58 -2.50 3.91
CA VAL A 127 -30.12 -3.90 3.86
C VAL A 127 -28.72 -3.98 3.24
N LEU A 128 -27.79 -4.58 3.98
CA LEU A 128 -26.42 -4.84 3.57
C LEU A 128 -26.25 -6.27 3.07
N ALA A 129 -25.40 -6.46 2.06
CA ALA A 129 -24.93 -7.78 1.66
C ALA A 129 -23.99 -8.38 2.73
N PRO A 130 -23.78 -9.71 2.71
CA PRO A 130 -22.64 -10.31 3.39
C PRO A 130 -21.31 -9.69 2.90
N PRO A 131 -20.27 -9.65 3.75
CA PRO A 131 -18.95 -9.14 3.35
C PRO A 131 -18.33 -9.96 2.21
N GLU A 132 -17.72 -9.27 1.25
CA GLU A 132 -16.89 -9.86 0.19
C GLU A 132 -15.42 -9.60 0.49
N VAL A 133 -14.63 -10.66 0.59
CA VAL A 133 -13.22 -10.60 0.97
C VAL A 133 -12.34 -10.92 -0.23
N SER A 134 -11.38 -10.05 -0.51
CA SER A 134 -10.31 -10.24 -1.47
C SER A 134 -8.96 -10.16 -0.75
N GLN A 135 -8.07 -11.11 -0.99
CA GLN A 135 -6.76 -11.16 -0.36
C GLN A 135 -5.68 -11.55 -1.36
N GLY A 136 -4.57 -10.79 -1.37
CA GLY A 136 -3.41 -11.05 -2.20
C GLY A 136 -2.49 -12.13 -1.63
N GLN A 137 -1.41 -12.39 -2.35
CA GLN A 137 -0.27 -13.16 -1.84
C GLN A 137 0.83 -12.21 -1.33
N PRO A 138 1.74 -12.67 -0.44
CA PRO A 138 2.84 -11.83 0.04
C PRO A 138 3.65 -11.22 -1.12
N GLY A 139 3.81 -9.90 -1.10
CA GLY A 139 4.58 -9.15 -2.08
C GLY A 139 4.00 -9.11 -3.50
N GLN A 140 2.81 -9.69 -3.71
CA GLN A 140 2.13 -9.70 -5.00
C GLN A 140 1.00 -8.66 -5.05
N PRO A 141 0.85 -7.93 -6.16
CA PRO A 141 -0.30 -7.06 -6.35
C PRO A 141 -1.63 -7.82 -6.26
N LEU A 142 -2.64 -7.18 -5.66
CA LEU A 142 -4.02 -7.66 -5.63
C LEU A 142 -4.87 -6.80 -6.57
N ALA A 143 -5.41 -7.41 -7.63
CA ALA A 143 -6.46 -6.80 -8.44
C ALA A 143 -7.83 -7.17 -7.85
N PHE A 144 -8.72 -6.19 -7.70
CA PHE A 144 -10.08 -6.43 -7.23
C PHE A 144 -11.06 -5.37 -7.76
N GLY A 145 -12.34 -5.74 -7.80
CA GLY A 145 -13.42 -4.82 -8.14
C GLY A 145 -13.97 -4.15 -6.89
N VAL A 146 -13.90 -2.82 -6.82
CA VAL A 146 -14.69 -2.07 -5.85
C VAL A 146 -16.16 -2.13 -6.26
N LEU A 147 -17.00 -2.66 -5.37
CA LEU A 147 -18.40 -2.96 -5.66
C LEU A 147 -19.25 -1.72 -6.00
N PRO A 148 -20.23 -1.85 -6.91
CA PRO A 148 -21.26 -0.82 -7.07
C PRO A 148 -22.11 -0.74 -5.78
N LYS A 149 -22.56 0.46 -5.41
CA LYS A 149 -23.30 0.71 -4.15
C LYS A 149 -22.57 0.25 -2.88
N LEU A 150 -21.23 0.21 -2.93
CA LEU A 150 -20.40 -0.06 -1.77
C LEU A 150 -20.77 0.85 -0.60
N PHE A 151 -21.07 0.26 0.55
CA PHE A 151 -21.28 0.94 1.82
C PHE A 151 -19.93 1.27 2.46
N THR A 152 -19.12 0.25 2.67
CA THR A 152 -17.78 0.35 3.26
C THR A 152 -16.82 -0.65 2.63
N VAL A 153 -15.56 -0.27 2.52
CA VAL A 153 -14.45 -1.20 2.32
C VAL A 153 -13.39 -0.98 3.40
N VAL A 154 -12.91 -2.07 3.99
CA VAL A 154 -11.74 -2.09 4.86
C VAL A 154 -10.54 -2.52 4.03
N LEU A 155 -9.53 -1.64 3.93
CA LEU A 155 -8.29 -1.87 3.19
C LEU A 155 -7.16 -2.11 4.17
N SER A 156 -6.45 -3.23 4.02
CA SER A 156 -5.48 -3.75 4.99
C SER A 156 -4.14 -4.11 4.37
N GLY A 157 -3.10 -4.15 5.21
CA GLY A 157 -1.71 -4.28 4.78
C GLY A 157 -1.04 -2.92 4.54
N ASN A 158 0.27 -2.92 4.35
CA ASN A 158 1.01 -1.73 3.94
C ASN A 158 1.00 -1.61 2.40
N CYS A 159 -0.08 -1.06 1.85
CA CYS A 159 -0.39 -1.14 0.44
C CYS A 159 -0.80 0.21 -0.14
N LEU A 160 -0.35 0.46 -1.37
CA LEU A 160 -0.82 1.54 -2.21
C LEU A 160 -1.96 1.05 -3.11
N TRP A 161 -3.14 1.62 -2.94
CA TRP A 161 -4.36 1.30 -3.66
C TRP A 161 -4.59 2.33 -4.75
N SER A 162 -4.79 1.91 -6.00
CA SER A 162 -5.02 2.82 -7.12
C SER A 162 -6.19 2.36 -7.98
N GLU A 163 -7.05 3.30 -8.37
CA GLU A 163 -8.09 3.11 -9.38
C GLU A 163 -7.41 2.89 -10.73
N ASP A 164 -7.74 1.79 -11.42
CA ASP A 164 -7.08 1.44 -12.69
C ASP A 164 -7.49 2.39 -13.83
N GLN A 165 -8.72 2.91 -13.74
CA GLN A 165 -9.30 3.84 -14.72
C GLN A 165 -9.84 5.08 -13.99
N PRO A 166 -8.95 5.96 -13.51
CA PRO A 166 -9.40 7.21 -12.91
C PRO A 166 -10.13 8.05 -13.97
N PRO A 167 -11.13 8.86 -13.58
CA PRO A 167 -11.78 9.78 -14.50
C PRO A 167 -10.71 10.62 -15.19
N LEU A 168 -10.82 10.72 -16.52
CA LEU A 168 -9.98 11.66 -17.26
C LEU A 168 -10.19 13.04 -16.65
N LEU A 169 -9.11 13.65 -16.16
CA LEU A 169 -9.12 15.03 -15.69
C LEU A 169 -9.66 15.88 -16.85
N GLY A 170 -10.87 16.39 -16.70
CA GLY A 170 -11.53 17.19 -17.74
C GLY A 170 -10.70 18.43 -18.03
N TRP A 171 -10.40 18.62 -19.32
CA TRP A 171 -10.03 19.91 -19.90
C TRP A 171 -11.29 20.63 -20.36
#